data_AF-A0A838QHH6-F1
#
_entry.id   AF-A0A838QHH6-F1
#
_cell.length_a   1.000
_cell.length_b   1.000
_cell.length_c   1.000
_cell.angle_alpha   90.00
_cell.angle_beta   90.00
_cell.angle_gamma   90.00
#
_symmetry.space_group_name_H-M   'P 1'
#
loop_
_entity.id
_entity.type
_entity.pdbx_description
1 polymer ?
#
loop_
_entity_poly.entity_id
_entity_poly.type
_entity_poly.pdbx_seq_one_letter_code
_entity_poly.pdbx_strand_id
1 'polypeptide(L)'
;QDKPDLSSTFMLWMLATLYNELPEVGDIEKPKLVFFFDEAHLLFKDASKALLDQIQQVVRLVRSKGVGVFFVTQSPKDIPEDVLAQLGHRVQHALRAFTPDDDKALRAAARTFPKTPFYDVEETLTTLGIGEALVTVLTSRGVPTQPFATRLIPPQSLMSPMDEADFIDRIASSKQVREYAEAVDRESAREMLAARALSAVQARNSEGTVLDMPAYVPPGKAPPQAASRKAGKEPPTRMEQIMKSPVARTVAGAITRGLMGALLGTPRRRSPRRW
;
A
#
# COMPACT_ATOMS: atom_id res chain seq x y z
N GLN A 1 6.56 0.99 -11.40
CA GLN A 1 7.85 0.35 -11.09
C GLN A 1 8.97 1.36 -10.76
N ASP A 2 8.80 2.67 -10.94
CA ASP A 2 9.90 3.67 -10.87
C ASP A 2 10.24 4.27 -9.49
N LYS A 3 9.71 3.78 -8.36
CA LYS A 3 10.00 4.32 -7.01
C LYS A 3 10.03 3.22 -5.93
N PRO A 4 11.08 2.39 -5.88
CA PRO A 4 11.22 1.30 -4.91
C PRO A 4 11.08 1.77 -3.46
N ASP A 5 11.70 2.90 -3.09
CA ASP A 5 11.67 3.44 -1.72
C ASP A 5 10.26 3.78 -1.22
N LEU A 6 9.40 4.25 -2.15
CA LEU A 6 8.02 4.60 -1.85
C LEU A 6 7.17 3.34 -1.62
N SER A 7 7.49 2.25 -2.32
CA SER A 7 6.88 0.93 -2.13
C SER A 7 7.26 0.34 -0.77
N SER A 8 8.54 0.39 -0.41
CA SER A 8 9.04 -0.13 0.87
C SER A 8 8.51 0.65 2.07
N THR A 9 8.40 1.98 1.96
CA THR A 9 7.79 2.83 3.00
C THR A 9 6.31 2.53 3.18
N PHE A 10 5.56 2.36 2.09
CA PHE A 10 4.14 2.01 2.13
C PHE A 10 3.92 0.61 2.72
N MET A 11 4.71 -0.38 2.30
CA MET A 11 4.60 -1.74 2.82
C MET A 11 4.93 -1.81 4.31
N LEU A 12 5.92 -1.04 4.78
CA LEU A 12 6.21 -0.91 6.20
C LEU A 12 5.03 -0.30 6.97
N TRP A 13 4.50 0.82 6.47
CA TRP A 13 3.34 1.47 7.09
C TRP A 13 2.15 0.51 7.17
N MET A 14 1.87 -0.23 6.11
CA MET A 14 0.80 -1.22 6.06
C MET A 14 1.03 -2.34 7.09
N LEU A 15 2.22 -2.94 7.11
CA LEU A 15 2.59 -4.00 8.05
C LEU A 15 2.50 -3.53 9.52
N ALA A 16 3.00 -2.33 9.82
CA ALA A 16 2.91 -1.73 11.16
C ALA A 16 1.46 -1.41 11.55
N THR A 17 0.65 -0.90 10.61
CA THR A 17 -0.77 -0.59 10.84
C THR A 17 -1.54 -1.88 11.14
N LEU A 18 -1.33 -2.93 10.36
CA LEU A 18 -1.96 -4.25 10.59
C LEU A 18 -1.61 -4.81 11.97
N TYR A 19 -0.33 -4.75 12.38
CA TYR A 19 0.07 -5.21 13.70
C TYR A 19 -0.63 -4.42 14.83
N ASN A 20 -0.76 -3.10 14.69
CA ASN A 20 -1.34 -2.24 15.72
C ASN A 20 -2.87 -2.31 15.77
N GLU A 21 -3.54 -2.45 14.63
CA GLU A 21 -5.01 -2.40 14.54
C GLU A 21 -5.67 -3.77 14.66
N LEU A 22 -5.00 -4.85 14.28
CA LEU A 22 -5.60 -6.18 14.33
C LEU A 22 -5.67 -6.72 15.77
N PRO A 23 -6.80 -7.33 16.17
CA PRO A 23 -6.89 -8.02 17.45
C PRO A 23 -6.04 -9.30 17.44
N GLU A 24 -5.57 -9.71 18.62
CA GLU A 24 -4.97 -11.04 18.77
C GLU A 24 -6.04 -12.12 18.64
N VAL A 25 -5.73 -13.18 17.91
CA VAL A 25 -6.70 -14.25 17.59
C VAL A 25 -6.19 -15.63 18.01
N GLY A 26 -4.95 -15.72 18.50
CA GLY A 26 -4.34 -16.97 18.92
C GLY A 26 -4.02 -17.90 17.75
N ASP A 27 -4.04 -19.21 18.02
CA ASP A 27 -3.74 -20.23 17.03
C ASP A 27 -5.04 -20.69 16.36
N ILE A 28 -5.28 -20.18 15.15
CA ILE A 28 -6.45 -20.50 14.33
C ILE A 28 -6.02 -21.45 13.21
N GLU A 29 -6.90 -22.40 12.84
CA GLU A 29 -6.57 -23.39 11.79
C GLU A 29 -6.24 -22.76 10.44
N LYS A 30 -6.82 -21.59 10.13
CA LYS A 30 -6.59 -20.86 8.89
C LYS A 30 -6.34 -19.39 9.18
N PRO A 31 -5.34 -18.76 8.54
CA PRO A 31 -5.12 -17.32 8.71
C PRO A 31 -6.34 -16.54 8.24
N LYS A 32 -6.64 -15.44 8.92
CA LYS A 32 -7.68 -14.48 8.52
C LYS A 32 -7.26 -13.68 7.28
N LEU A 33 -5.97 -13.48 7.11
CA LEU A 33 -5.39 -12.71 6.01
C LEU A 33 -4.02 -13.28 5.62
N VAL A 34 -3.70 -13.25 4.34
CA VAL A 34 -2.38 -13.67 3.84
C VAL A 34 -1.84 -12.58 2.91
N PHE A 35 -0.61 -12.11 3.18
CA PHE A 35 0.12 -11.20 2.32
C PHE A 35 1.15 -11.96 1.50
N PHE A 36 1.17 -11.67 0.20
CA PHE A 36 2.20 -12.09 -0.73
C PHE A 36 2.99 -10.86 -1.14
N PHE A 37 4.26 -10.82 -0.79
CA PHE A 37 5.21 -9.81 -1.23
C PHE A 37 5.95 -10.35 -2.43
N ASP A 38 5.47 -10.00 -3.61
CA ASP A 38 6.16 -10.30 -4.86
C ASP A 38 7.36 -9.37 -5.05
N GLU A 39 8.42 -9.90 -5.65
CA GLU A 39 9.74 -9.26 -5.74
C GLU A 39 10.22 -8.73 -4.39
N ALA A 40 10.16 -9.58 -3.37
CA ALA A 40 10.49 -9.25 -1.99
C ALA A 40 11.90 -8.65 -1.82
N HIS A 41 12.83 -8.93 -2.74
CA HIS A 41 14.17 -8.33 -2.74
C HIS A 41 14.14 -6.79 -2.71
N LEU A 42 13.09 -6.17 -3.28
CA LEU A 42 12.91 -4.71 -3.28
C LEU A 42 12.62 -4.14 -1.89
N LEU A 43 12.10 -4.95 -0.96
CA LEU A 43 11.89 -4.54 0.42
C LEU A 43 13.19 -4.39 1.20
N PHE A 44 14.19 -5.18 0.83
CA PHE A 44 15.42 -5.34 1.59
C PHE A 44 16.61 -4.63 0.95
N LYS A 45 16.57 -4.40 -0.36
CA LYS A 45 17.60 -3.65 -1.09
C LYS A 45 17.73 -2.24 -0.52
N ASP A 46 18.94 -1.90 -0.09
CA ASP A 46 19.29 -0.60 0.51
C ASP A 46 18.48 -0.24 1.79
N ALA A 47 17.83 -1.23 2.41
CA ALA A 47 17.08 -1.05 3.64
C ALA A 47 18.02 -0.70 4.81
N SER A 48 17.67 0.35 5.57
CA SER A 48 18.41 0.67 6.79
C SER A 48 18.29 -0.47 7.81
N LYS A 49 19.27 -0.59 8.72
CA LYS A 49 19.22 -1.62 9.79
C LYS A 49 17.92 -1.53 10.61
N ALA A 50 17.51 -0.31 10.97
CA ALA A 50 16.26 -0.09 11.70
C ALA A 50 15.02 -0.60 10.93
N LEU A 51 15.03 -0.47 9.59
CA LEU A 51 13.96 -0.99 8.74
C LEU A 51 13.93 -2.52 8.74
N LEU A 52 15.09 -3.16 8.62
CA LEU A 52 15.20 -4.63 8.66
C LEU A 52 14.72 -5.18 10.02
N ASP A 53 15.15 -4.57 11.13
CA ASP A 53 14.74 -4.94 12.48
C ASP A 53 13.21 -4.84 12.64
N GLN A 54 12.60 -3.78 12.09
CA GLN A 54 11.15 -3.58 12.15
C GLN A 54 10.40 -4.62 11.30
N ILE A 55 10.87 -4.93 10.09
CA ILE A 55 10.25 -5.96 9.25
C ILE A 55 10.33 -7.32 9.96
N GLN A 56 11.48 -7.68 10.51
CA GLN A 56 11.66 -8.90 11.28
C GLN A 56 10.69 -8.98 12.46
N GLN A 57 10.58 -7.90 13.23
CA GLN A 57 9.65 -7.81 14.36
C GLN A 57 8.19 -8.00 13.91
N VAL A 58 7.78 -7.32 12.84
CA VAL A 58 6.40 -7.40 12.36
C VAL A 58 6.08 -8.79 11.84
N VAL A 59 6.94 -9.39 11.00
CA VAL A 59 6.77 -10.77 10.49
C VAL A 59 6.60 -11.76 11.63
N ARG A 60 7.36 -11.60 12.73
CA ARG A 60 7.23 -12.45 13.92
C ARG A 60 5.88 -12.26 14.63
N LEU A 61 5.43 -11.02 14.79
CA LEU A 61 4.27 -10.70 15.63
C LEU A 61 2.93 -10.89 14.92
N VAL A 62 2.85 -10.62 13.61
CA VAL A 62 1.58 -10.68 12.85
C VAL A 62 0.97 -12.08 12.79
N ARG A 63 1.78 -13.13 13.00
CA ARG A 63 1.28 -14.51 13.12
C ARG A 63 0.24 -14.65 14.24
N SER A 64 0.45 -14.02 15.40
CA SER A 64 -0.51 -14.05 16.53
C SER A 64 -1.83 -13.31 16.25
N LYS A 65 -1.84 -12.47 15.21
CA LYS A 65 -3.00 -11.74 14.68
C LYS A 65 -3.73 -12.54 13.60
N GLY A 66 -3.27 -13.76 13.30
CA GLY A 66 -3.85 -14.61 12.26
C GLY A 66 -3.49 -14.14 10.85
N VAL A 67 -2.37 -13.45 10.69
CA VAL A 67 -1.88 -12.99 9.39
C VAL A 67 -0.70 -13.86 8.94
N GLY A 68 -0.80 -14.43 7.75
CA GLY A 68 0.30 -15.11 7.07
C GLY A 68 1.08 -14.16 6.18
N VAL A 69 2.40 -14.33 6.10
CA VAL A 69 3.28 -13.56 5.22
C VAL A 69 4.10 -14.51 4.36
N PHE A 70 4.09 -14.28 3.05
CA PHE A 70 4.89 -14.98 2.06
C PHE A 70 5.76 -13.97 1.31
N PHE A 71 7.06 -14.24 1.26
CA PHE A 71 7.99 -13.50 0.42
C PHE A 71 8.27 -14.33 -0.83
N VAL A 72 8.04 -13.72 -2.00
CA VAL A 72 8.29 -14.33 -3.30
C VAL A 72 9.47 -13.59 -3.92
N THR A 73 10.52 -14.34 -4.24
CA THR A 73 11.75 -13.80 -4.81
C THR A 73 12.40 -14.83 -5.73
N GLN A 74 13.29 -14.37 -6.59
CA GLN A 74 14.04 -15.21 -7.52
C GLN A 74 15.14 -15.99 -6.81
N SER A 75 15.84 -15.36 -5.86
CA SER A 75 16.91 -15.98 -5.08
C SER A 75 16.67 -15.88 -3.57
N PRO A 76 16.83 -16.96 -2.80
CA PRO A 76 16.79 -16.89 -1.34
C PRO A 76 17.78 -15.90 -0.75
N LYS A 77 18.92 -15.63 -1.42
CA LYS A 77 19.93 -14.66 -0.96
C LYS A 77 19.41 -13.22 -0.88
N ASP A 78 18.30 -12.93 -1.55
CA ASP A 78 17.74 -11.60 -1.59
C ASP A 78 16.97 -11.23 -0.31
N ILE A 79 16.73 -12.23 0.55
CA ILE A 79 16.04 -12.04 1.83
C ILE A 79 17.09 -12.15 2.95
N PRO A 80 17.14 -11.18 3.87
CA PRO A 80 18.05 -11.23 5.03
C PRO A 80 17.87 -12.50 5.86
N GLU A 81 18.99 -13.07 6.34
CA GLU A 81 19.00 -14.33 7.11
C GLU A 81 18.10 -14.27 8.35
N ASP A 82 18.11 -13.14 9.06
CA ASP A 82 17.30 -12.90 10.24
C ASP A 82 15.78 -12.95 9.97
N VAL A 83 15.37 -12.60 8.75
CA VAL A 83 13.97 -12.68 8.29
C VAL A 83 13.68 -14.08 7.77
N LEU A 84 14.57 -14.67 6.95
CA LEU A 84 14.46 -16.05 6.48
C LEU A 84 14.29 -17.04 7.63
N ALA A 85 15.01 -16.84 8.73
CA ALA A 85 14.93 -17.67 9.93
C ALA A 85 13.54 -17.64 10.61
N GLN A 86 12.72 -16.63 10.34
CA GLN A 86 11.34 -16.54 10.82
C GLN A 86 10.34 -17.26 9.89
N LEU A 87 10.74 -17.61 8.67
CA LEU A 87 9.87 -18.23 7.67
C LEU A 87 9.90 -19.76 7.83
N GLY A 88 8.76 -20.31 8.23
CA GLY A 88 8.64 -21.75 8.47
C GLY A 88 8.26 -22.57 7.24
N HIS A 89 7.55 -21.98 6.29
CA HIS A 89 7.10 -22.65 5.06
C HIS A 89 8.00 -22.27 3.91
N ARG A 90 8.30 -23.24 3.04
CA ARG A 90 9.14 -23.01 1.87
C ARG A 90 8.63 -23.78 0.68
N VAL A 91 8.51 -23.05 -0.43
CA VAL A 91 8.19 -23.56 -1.76
C VAL A 91 9.33 -23.14 -2.68
N GLN A 92 10.23 -24.05 -2.99
CA GLN A 92 11.41 -23.77 -3.80
C GLN A 92 11.23 -24.35 -5.19
N HIS A 93 11.06 -23.47 -6.17
CA HIS A 93 11.12 -23.85 -7.57
C HIS A 93 12.55 -24.21 -7.97
N ALA A 94 12.66 -24.79 -9.16
CA ALA A 94 13.92 -25.21 -9.72
C ALA A 94 14.98 -24.10 -9.70
N LEU A 95 16.19 -24.44 -9.26
CA LEU A 95 17.34 -23.56 -9.28
C LEU A 95 18.27 -23.97 -10.43
N ARG A 96 18.70 -22.99 -11.21
CA ARG A 96 19.63 -23.21 -12.33
C ARG A 96 20.98 -22.63 -11.93
N ALA A 97 22.03 -23.45 -12.01
CA ALA A 97 23.39 -23.00 -11.78
C ALA A 97 24.10 -22.81 -13.11
N PHE A 98 24.34 -21.55 -13.50
CA PHE A 98 25.11 -21.21 -14.71
C PHE A 98 26.48 -20.64 -14.35
N THR A 99 26.59 -20.02 -13.17
CA THR A 99 27.83 -19.45 -12.64
C THR A 99 28.30 -20.19 -11.38
N PRO A 100 29.58 -20.07 -11.00
CA PRO A 100 30.08 -20.62 -9.74
C PRO A 100 29.34 -20.09 -8.50
N ASP A 101 28.83 -18.86 -8.56
CA ASP A 101 28.10 -18.26 -7.44
C ASP A 101 26.67 -18.78 -7.34
N ASP A 102 26.06 -19.18 -8.47
CA ASP A 102 24.79 -19.89 -8.51
C ASP A 102 24.93 -21.31 -7.94
N ASP A 103 26.01 -22.03 -8.28
CA ASP A 103 26.29 -23.36 -7.72
C ASP A 103 26.44 -23.29 -6.20
N LYS A 104 27.20 -22.31 -5.69
CA LYS A 104 27.28 -22.05 -4.24
C LYS A 104 25.92 -21.72 -3.64
N ALA A 105 25.09 -20.92 -4.34
CA ALA A 105 23.75 -20.56 -3.88
C ALA A 105 22.84 -21.78 -3.78
N LEU A 106 22.85 -22.63 -4.81
CA LEU A 106 22.12 -23.88 -4.89
C LEU A 106 22.52 -24.81 -3.73
N ARG A 107 23.82 -25.03 -3.52
CA ARG A 107 24.34 -25.87 -2.42
C ARG A 107 23.91 -25.34 -1.06
N ALA A 108 24.02 -24.03 -0.84
CA ALA A 108 23.57 -23.39 0.39
C ALA A 108 22.06 -23.56 0.59
N ALA A 109 21.26 -23.32 -0.45
CA ALA A 109 19.82 -23.51 -0.43
C ALA A 109 19.43 -24.97 -0.12
N ALA A 110 20.08 -25.95 -0.76
CA ALA A 110 19.83 -27.37 -0.53
C ALA A 110 20.12 -27.78 0.92
N ARG A 111 21.23 -27.30 1.51
CA ARG A 111 21.64 -27.62 2.89
C ARG A 111 20.68 -27.11 3.97
N THR A 112 19.86 -26.12 3.65
CA THR A 112 18.88 -25.55 4.60
C THR A 112 17.56 -26.32 4.63
N PHE A 113 17.35 -27.29 3.72
CA PHE A 113 16.18 -28.17 3.79
C PHE A 113 16.36 -29.26 4.86
N PRO A 114 15.26 -29.72 5.48
CA PRO A 114 15.28 -30.92 6.29
C PRO A 114 15.81 -32.11 5.48
N LYS A 115 16.69 -32.90 6.10
CA LYS A 115 17.21 -34.12 5.47
C LYS A 115 16.07 -35.11 5.22
N THR A 116 16.16 -35.82 4.10
CA THR A 116 15.16 -36.79 3.66
C THR A 116 15.84 -38.01 3.07
N PRO A 117 15.33 -39.24 3.29
CA PRO A 117 15.83 -40.44 2.63
C PRO A 117 15.32 -40.58 1.19
N PHE A 118 14.36 -39.76 0.76
CA PHE A 118 13.67 -39.92 -0.53
C PHE A 118 14.39 -39.25 -1.70
N TYR A 119 15.22 -38.23 -1.43
CA TYR A 119 15.79 -37.36 -2.46
C TYR A 119 17.21 -36.95 -2.09
N ASP A 120 18.08 -36.83 -3.10
CA ASP A 120 19.17 -35.87 -3.03
C ASP A 120 18.59 -34.48 -3.30
N VAL A 121 18.53 -33.63 -2.28
CA VAL A 121 17.91 -32.30 -2.37
C VAL A 121 18.63 -31.41 -3.38
N GLU A 122 19.95 -31.50 -3.47
CA GLU A 122 20.75 -30.66 -4.38
C GLU A 122 20.47 -31.06 -5.83
N GLU A 123 20.54 -32.36 -6.13
CA GLU A 123 20.21 -32.89 -7.45
C GLU A 123 18.74 -32.61 -7.81
N THR A 124 17.82 -32.82 -6.88
CA THR A 124 16.38 -32.59 -7.11
C THR A 124 16.10 -31.14 -7.48
N LEU A 125 16.68 -30.17 -6.76
CA LEU A 125 16.48 -28.75 -7.05
C LEU A 125 16.94 -28.34 -8.47
N THR A 126 17.91 -29.07 -9.04
CA THR A 126 18.37 -28.82 -10.42
C THR A 126 17.54 -29.53 -11.48
N THR A 127 16.88 -30.62 -11.15
CA THR A 127 16.13 -31.47 -12.09
C THR A 127 14.65 -31.09 -12.21
N LEU A 128 14.10 -30.35 -11.24
CA LEU A 128 12.71 -29.86 -11.28
C LEU A 128 12.39 -29.09 -12.56
N GLY A 129 11.21 -29.37 -13.12
CA GLY A 129 10.64 -28.71 -14.28
C GLY A 129 9.84 -27.45 -13.95
N ILE A 130 9.29 -26.81 -15.00
CA ILE A 130 8.36 -25.69 -14.84
C ILE A 130 7.05 -26.20 -14.23
N GLY A 131 6.54 -25.48 -13.23
CA GLY A 131 5.37 -25.90 -12.48
C GLY A 131 5.64 -27.00 -11.46
N GLU A 132 6.91 -27.25 -11.13
CA GLU A 132 7.31 -28.14 -10.05
C GLU A 132 8.13 -27.39 -9.00
N ALA A 133 7.98 -27.80 -7.74
CA ALA A 133 8.70 -27.22 -6.62
C ALA A 133 8.99 -28.26 -5.54
N LEU A 134 10.09 -28.06 -4.83
CA LEU A 134 10.37 -28.76 -3.58
C LEU A 134 9.68 -28.02 -2.44
N VAL A 135 8.75 -28.69 -1.76
CA VAL A 135 7.89 -28.08 -0.74
C VAL A 135 8.18 -28.67 0.64
N THR A 136 8.36 -27.79 1.62
CA THR A 136 8.37 -28.12 3.05
C THR A 136 7.49 -27.13 3.80
N VAL A 137 6.68 -27.65 4.72
CA VAL A 137 5.76 -26.86 5.54
C VAL A 137 5.98 -27.19 7.00
N LEU A 138 5.47 -26.36 7.91
CA LEU A 138 5.51 -26.66 9.33
C LEU A 138 4.34 -27.57 9.68
N THR A 139 4.61 -28.57 10.50
CA THR A 139 3.59 -29.33 11.23
C THR A 139 2.92 -28.45 12.28
N SER A 140 1.81 -28.94 12.87
CA SER A 140 1.14 -28.28 14.01
C SER A 140 2.05 -28.04 15.22
N ARG A 141 3.18 -28.75 15.31
CA ARG A 141 4.21 -28.56 16.34
C ARG A 141 5.30 -27.55 15.96
N GLY A 142 5.17 -26.87 14.83
CA GLY A 142 6.16 -25.92 14.32
C GLY A 142 7.44 -26.57 13.78
N VAL A 143 7.44 -27.88 13.57
CA VAL A 143 8.59 -28.61 12.99
C VAL A 143 8.41 -28.73 11.49
N PRO A 144 9.41 -28.39 10.66
CA PRO A 144 9.37 -28.59 9.21
C PRO A 144 9.12 -30.05 8.83
N THR A 145 8.24 -30.29 7.87
CA THR A 145 8.05 -31.59 7.25
C THR A 145 9.24 -31.92 6.38
N GLN A 146 9.42 -33.21 6.09
CA GLN A 146 10.35 -33.62 5.03
C GLN A 146 9.97 -32.94 3.71
N PRO A 147 10.96 -32.52 2.90
CA PRO A 147 10.69 -31.89 1.62
C PRO A 147 10.17 -32.91 0.60
N PHE A 148 9.15 -32.53 -0.16
CA PHE A 148 8.58 -33.35 -1.23
C PHE A 148 8.54 -32.58 -2.56
N ALA A 149 9.00 -33.23 -3.63
CA ALA A 149 8.84 -32.73 -4.98
C ALA A 149 7.35 -32.74 -5.34
N THR A 150 6.81 -31.58 -5.67
CA THR A 150 5.37 -31.35 -5.83
C THR A 150 5.11 -30.67 -7.15
N ARG A 151 4.15 -31.20 -7.92
CA ARG A 151 3.63 -30.55 -9.11
C ARG A 151 2.56 -29.53 -8.73
N LEU A 152 2.75 -28.30 -9.18
CA LEU A 152 1.88 -27.16 -8.91
C LEU A 152 0.82 -27.06 -10.00
N ILE A 153 -0.42 -26.84 -9.58
CA ILE A 153 -1.54 -26.61 -10.48
C ILE A 153 -1.71 -25.09 -10.60
N PRO A 154 -1.62 -24.50 -11.81
CA PRO A 154 -1.85 -23.07 -11.97
C PRO A 154 -3.31 -22.73 -11.62
N PRO A 155 -3.57 -21.54 -11.07
CA PRO A 155 -4.94 -21.09 -10.85
C PRO A 155 -5.68 -21.05 -12.19
N GLN A 156 -6.85 -21.68 -12.23
CA GLN A 156 -7.74 -21.56 -13.37
C GLN A 156 -8.58 -20.29 -13.20
N SER A 157 -8.61 -19.45 -14.23
CA SER A 157 -9.47 -18.28 -14.29
C SER A 157 -10.36 -18.37 -15.52
N LEU A 158 -11.60 -17.90 -15.37
CA LEU A 158 -12.50 -17.66 -16.49
C LEU A 158 -12.51 -16.15 -16.74
N MET A 159 -12.04 -15.72 -17.91
CA MET A 159 -12.05 -14.31 -18.31
C MET A 159 -13.36 -13.86 -18.98
N SER A 160 -14.31 -14.78 -19.17
CA SER A 160 -15.64 -14.47 -19.66
C SER A 160 -16.51 -13.86 -18.55
N PRO A 161 -17.52 -13.04 -18.90
CA PRO A 161 -18.53 -12.62 -17.94
C PRO A 161 -19.13 -13.84 -17.23
N MET A 162 -19.30 -13.72 -15.92
CA MET A 162 -20.02 -14.72 -15.12
C MET A 162 -21.50 -14.70 -15.50
N ASP A 163 -22.13 -15.87 -15.56
CA ASP A 163 -23.57 -15.96 -15.76
C ASP A 163 -24.32 -15.24 -14.62
N GLU A 164 -25.44 -14.59 -14.95
CA GLU A 164 -26.19 -13.79 -13.98
C GLU A 164 -26.75 -14.65 -12.85
N ALA A 165 -27.19 -15.88 -13.13
CA ALA A 165 -27.69 -16.79 -12.10
C ALA A 165 -26.57 -17.21 -11.15
N ASP A 166 -25.41 -17.61 -11.71
CA ASP A 166 -24.22 -17.98 -10.92
C ASP A 166 -23.76 -16.81 -10.04
N PHE A 167 -23.80 -15.58 -10.57
CA PHE A 167 -23.43 -14.38 -9.84
C PHE A 167 -24.35 -14.12 -8.64
N ILE A 168 -25.67 -14.17 -8.85
CA ILE A 168 -26.67 -13.97 -7.79
C ILE A 168 -26.52 -15.04 -6.70
N ASP A 169 -26.38 -16.30 -7.07
CA ASP A 169 -26.21 -17.41 -6.12
C ASP A 169 -24.91 -17.26 -5.30
N ARG A 170 -23.84 -16.82 -5.94
CA ARG A 170 -22.54 -16.62 -5.28
C ARG A 170 -22.54 -15.42 -4.34
N ILE A 171 -23.29 -14.37 -4.67
CA ILE A 171 -23.57 -13.26 -3.75
C ILE A 171 -24.42 -13.77 -2.58
N ALA A 172 -25.57 -14.40 -2.84
CA ALA A 172 -26.50 -14.84 -1.80
C ALA A 172 -25.86 -15.80 -0.78
N SER A 173 -24.95 -16.67 -1.23
CA SER A 173 -24.20 -17.61 -0.38
C SER A 173 -23.00 -16.99 0.35
N SER A 174 -22.56 -15.80 -0.04
CA SER A 174 -21.41 -15.14 0.56
C SER A 174 -21.74 -14.57 1.93
N LYS A 175 -20.90 -14.92 2.92
CA LYS A 175 -20.98 -14.35 4.28
C LYS A 175 -20.72 -12.84 4.30
N GLN A 176 -19.99 -12.32 3.32
CA GLN A 176 -19.63 -10.90 3.21
C GLN A 176 -20.81 -10.01 2.84
N VAL A 177 -21.84 -10.54 2.17
CA VAL A 177 -23.01 -9.76 1.76
C VAL A 177 -23.73 -9.14 2.96
N ARG A 178 -23.72 -9.80 4.12
CA ARG A 178 -24.33 -9.23 5.34
C ARG A 178 -23.66 -7.93 5.80
N GLU A 179 -22.37 -7.77 5.51
CA GLU A 179 -21.59 -6.61 5.95
C GLU A 179 -21.43 -5.57 4.83
N TYR A 180 -21.31 -6.02 3.56
CA TYR A 180 -20.92 -5.18 2.43
C TYR A 180 -21.98 -5.05 1.33
N ALA A 181 -23.21 -5.54 1.51
CA ALA A 181 -24.26 -5.42 0.48
C ALA A 181 -24.69 -3.96 0.23
N GLU A 182 -24.69 -3.14 1.27
CA GLU A 182 -25.10 -1.75 1.17
C GLU A 182 -23.92 -0.91 0.66
N ALA A 183 -24.12 -0.26 -0.49
CA ALA A 183 -23.13 0.65 -1.04
C ALA A 183 -22.99 1.88 -0.13
N VAL A 184 -21.80 2.11 0.38
CA VAL A 184 -21.49 3.31 1.18
C VAL A 184 -20.85 4.35 0.28
N ASP A 185 -21.58 5.43 0.01
CA ASP A 185 -21.03 6.62 -0.65
C ASP A 185 -20.39 7.53 0.41
N ARG A 186 -19.06 7.56 0.47
CA ARG A 186 -18.30 8.37 1.43
C ARG A 186 -18.06 9.75 0.85
N GLU A 187 -18.21 10.78 1.68
CA GLU A 187 -17.79 12.13 1.31
C GLU A 187 -16.34 12.14 0.83
N SER A 188 -16.14 12.57 -0.41
CA SER A 188 -14.82 12.66 -1.02
C SER A 188 -14.02 13.79 -0.39
N ALA A 189 -12.69 13.66 -0.40
CA ALA A 189 -11.79 14.74 0.03
C ALA A 189 -12.08 16.06 -0.72
N ARG A 190 -12.52 15.98 -1.98
CA ARG A 190 -12.94 17.14 -2.78
C ARG A 190 -14.17 17.82 -2.19
N GLU A 191 -15.21 17.05 -1.84
CA GLU A 191 -16.44 17.56 -1.23
C GLU A 191 -16.15 18.16 0.15
N MET A 192 -15.34 17.49 0.96
CA MET A 192 -14.90 18.00 2.27
C MET A 192 -14.13 19.33 2.14
N LEU A 193 -13.26 19.46 1.14
CA LEU A 193 -12.50 20.69 0.88
C LEU A 193 -13.39 21.82 0.34
N ALA A 194 -14.33 21.49 -0.56
CA ALA A 194 -15.29 22.45 -1.10
C ALA A 194 -16.23 22.98 0.00
N ALA A 195 -16.72 22.09 0.86
CA ALA A 195 -17.52 22.45 2.03
C ALA A 195 -16.74 23.40 2.96
N ARG A 196 -15.49 23.07 3.30
CA ARG A 196 -14.63 23.96 4.12
C ARG A 196 -14.40 25.33 3.48
N ALA A 197 -14.20 25.38 2.16
CA ALA A 197 -14.03 26.64 1.43
C ALA A 197 -15.31 27.49 1.48
N LEU A 198 -16.48 26.89 1.27
CA LEU A 198 -17.78 27.54 1.36
C LEU A 198 -18.07 28.05 2.78
N SER A 199 -17.78 27.24 3.81
CA SER A 199 -17.90 27.64 5.21
C SER A 199 -17.01 28.84 5.55
N ALA A 200 -15.78 28.88 5.01
CA ALA A 200 -14.86 29.99 5.21
C ALA A 200 -15.32 31.29 4.53
N VAL A 201 -15.99 31.21 3.38
CA VAL A 201 -16.61 32.38 2.71
C VAL A 201 -17.84 32.87 3.48
N GLN A 202 -18.69 31.96 3.95
CA GLN A 202 -19.88 32.33 4.74
C GLN A 202 -19.52 32.98 6.08
N ALA A 203 -18.51 32.45 6.79
CA ALA A 203 -18.03 33.04 8.04
C ALA A 203 -17.51 34.48 7.85
N ARG A 204 -16.86 34.77 6.71
CA ARG A 204 -16.39 36.12 6.37
C ARG A 204 -17.52 37.08 6.00
N ASN A 205 -18.58 36.58 5.37
CA ASN A 205 -19.75 37.40 5.02
C ASN A 205 -20.62 37.74 6.25
N SER A 206 -20.63 36.90 7.28
CA SER A 206 -21.34 37.19 8.55
C SER A 206 -20.64 38.21 9.44
N GLU A 207 -19.33 38.47 9.24
CA GLU A 207 -18.55 39.47 9.98
C GLU A 207 -18.57 40.87 9.32
N GLY A 208 -19.48 41.11 8.37
CA GLY A 208 -19.83 42.47 7.91
C GLY A 208 -18.72 43.24 7.17
N THR A 209 -17.69 42.56 6.66
CA THR A 209 -16.68 43.20 5.80
C THR A 209 -16.97 42.91 4.33
N VAL A 210 -17.72 43.80 3.70
CA VAL A 210 -17.90 43.82 2.25
C VAL A 210 -16.60 44.32 1.62
N LEU A 211 -15.74 43.41 1.20
CA LEU A 211 -14.69 43.70 0.22
C LEU A 211 -15.15 43.13 -1.12
N ASP A 212 -15.43 44.04 -2.05
CA ASP A 212 -15.79 43.76 -3.43
C ASP A 212 -14.66 42.94 -4.09
N MET A 213 -14.92 41.66 -4.37
CA MET A 213 -14.03 40.78 -5.10
C MET A 213 -14.73 40.32 -6.38
N PRO A 214 -14.02 40.30 -7.53
CA PRO A 214 -14.63 40.00 -8.81
C PRO A 214 -15.19 38.58 -8.84
N ALA A 215 -16.36 38.44 -9.47
CA ALA A 215 -17.09 37.18 -9.61
C ALA A 215 -16.22 36.07 -10.21
N TYR A 216 -16.16 34.93 -9.53
CA TYR A 216 -15.51 33.72 -10.03
C TYR A 216 -16.32 33.10 -11.18
N VAL A 217 -15.72 33.00 -12.36
CA VAL A 217 -16.29 32.30 -13.53
C VAL A 217 -15.65 30.91 -13.62
N PRO A 218 -16.43 29.81 -13.65
CA PRO A 218 -15.89 28.47 -13.82
C PRO A 218 -15.27 28.30 -15.23
N PRO A 219 -14.11 27.65 -15.37
CA PRO A 219 -13.55 27.38 -16.68
C PRO A 219 -14.40 26.30 -17.39
N GLY A 220 -15.03 26.65 -18.52
CA GLY A 220 -15.73 25.67 -19.36
C GLY A 220 -16.93 26.16 -20.19
N LYS A 221 -17.41 27.40 -20.03
CA LYS A 221 -18.47 27.96 -20.90
C LYS A 221 -17.91 29.09 -21.75
N ALA A 222 -17.71 28.83 -23.04
CA ALA A 222 -17.30 29.83 -24.02
C ALA A 222 -18.42 30.89 -24.23
N PRO A 223 -18.11 32.20 -24.26
CA PRO A 223 -19.07 33.23 -24.64
C PRO A 223 -19.30 33.26 -26.16
N PRO A 224 -20.46 33.73 -26.65
CA PRO A 224 -20.73 33.85 -28.08
C PRO A 224 -19.87 34.96 -28.71
N GLN A 225 -19.30 34.68 -29.89
CA GLN A 225 -18.58 35.67 -30.70
C GLN A 225 -19.55 36.73 -31.25
N ALA A 226 -19.21 38.01 -31.04
CA ALA A 226 -19.79 39.13 -31.77
C ALA A 226 -18.66 40.01 -32.35
N ALA A 227 -18.92 40.53 -33.55
CA ALA A 227 -17.92 40.97 -34.52
C ALA A 227 -17.42 42.42 -34.39
N SER A 228 -16.16 42.60 -34.82
CA SER A 228 -15.52 43.77 -35.49
C SER A 228 -15.55 45.19 -34.85
N ARG A 229 -14.36 45.78 -34.60
CA ARG A 229 -13.73 46.88 -35.41
C ARG A 229 -12.56 47.60 -34.67
N LYS A 230 -11.42 47.67 -35.38
CA LYS A 230 -10.30 48.65 -35.46
C LYS A 230 -9.85 49.53 -34.26
N ALA A 231 -8.54 49.38 -33.99
CA ALA A 231 -7.46 50.39 -33.89
C ALA A 231 -7.33 51.35 -32.68
N GLY A 232 -6.17 51.27 -31.98
CA GLY A 232 -5.51 52.43 -31.33
C GLY A 232 -4.78 52.18 -30.00
N LYS A 233 -3.44 52.18 -30.06
CA LYS A 233 -2.40 52.51 -29.02
C LYS A 233 -2.48 51.87 -27.61
N GLU A 234 -1.44 51.12 -27.26
CA GLU A 234 -1.19 50.52 -25.93
C GLU A 234 -0.66 51.53 -24.89
N PRO A 235 -1.21 51.51 -23.66
CA PRO A 235 -0.48 51.79 -22.43
C PRO A 235 -0.29 50.52 -21.57
N PRO A 236 0.66 50.51 -20.61
CA PRO A 236 1.16 49.31 -19.94
C PRO A 236 0.09 48.53 -19.14
N THR A 237 0.29 47.22 -19.12
CA THR A 237 -0.63 46.20 -18.60
C THR A 237 -0.87 46.37 -17.09
N ARG A 238 -2.15 46.31 -16.68
CA ARG A 238 -2.66 46.44 -15.30
C ARG A 238 -2.04 45.48 -14.27
N MET A 239 -1.24 44.50 -14.70
CA MET A 239 -0.56 43.51 -13.86
C MET A 239 0.61 44.11 -13.06
N GLU A 240 1.35 45.07 -13.62
CA GLU A 240 2.52 45.67 -12.94
C GLU A 240 2.15 46.67 -11.83
N GLN A 241 0.98 47.31 -11.92
CA GLN A 241 0.51 48.23 -10.87
C GLN A 241 0.00 47.50 -9.63
N ILE A 242 -0.43 46.24 -9.76
CA ILE A 242 -0.93 45.43 -8.64
C ILE A 242 0.23 44.88 -7.79
N MET A 243 1.37 44.59 -8.41
CA MET A 243 2.57 44.09 -7.71
C MET A 243 3.28 45.13 -6.83
N LYS A 244 3.00 46.44 -7.01
CA LYS A 244 3.67 47.52 -6.27
C LYS A 244 2.83 48.15 -5.16
N SER A 245 1.64 47.63 -4.85
CA SER A 245 0.82 48.18 -3.75
C SER A 245 1.27 47.64 -2.37
N PRO A 246 1.31 48.49 -1.32
CA PRO A 246 1.62 48.08 0.06
C PRO A 246 0.66 47.03 0.65
N VAL A 247 -0.49 46.81 0.00
CA VAL A 247 -1.54 45.86 0.40
C VAL A 247 -1.14 44.40 0.08
N ALA A 248 -0.24 44.18 -0.88
CA ALA A 248 0.21 42.83 -1.26
C ALA A 248 1.09 42.16 -0.18
N ARG A 249 1.82 42.92 0.64
CA ARG A 249 2.68 42.37 1.71
C ARG A 249 1.88 41.82 2.89
N THR A 250 0.72 42.38 3.17
CA THR A 250 -0.16 41.93 4.26
C THR A 250 -0.88 40.63 3.92
N VAL A 251 -1.13 40.38 2.64
CA VAL A 251 -1.76 39.13 2.15
C VAL A 251 -0.79 37.94 2.22
N ALA A 252 0.51 38.15 1.97
CA ALA A 252 1.52 37.09 2.08
C ALA A 252 1.75 36.60 3.53
N GLY A 253 1.66 37.48 4.53
CA GLY A 253 1.85 37.14 5.95
C GLY A 253 0.66 36.45 6.62
N ALA A 254 -0.52 36.47 6.01
CA ALA A 254 -1.73 35.80 6.50
C ALA A 254 -1.84 34.36 5.96
N ILE A 255 -1.39 34.14 4.72
CA ILE A 255 -1.43 32.83 4.05
C ILE A 255 -0.43 31.85 4.68
N THR A 256 0.73 32.32 5.15
CA THR A 256 1.75 31.48 5.81
C THR A 256 1.35 31.02 7.22
N ARG A 257 0.65 31.86 7.99
CA ARG A 257 0.15 31.48 9.34
C ARG A 257 -1.04 30.54 9.29
N GLY A 258 -1.91 30.66 8.28
CA GLY A 258 -3.05 29.75 8.09
C GLY A 258 -2.64 28.34 7.67
N LEU A 259 -1.61 28.21 6.83
CA LEU A 259 -1.12 26.91 6.36
C LEU A 259 -0.33 26.14 7.43
N MET A 260 0.41 26.83 8.31
CA MET A 260 1.19 26.19 9.37
C MET A 260 0.30 25.63 10.50
N GLY A 261 -0.81 26.31 10.84
CA GLY A 261 -1.75 25.87 11.88
C GLY A 261 -2.68 24.72 11.45
N ALA A 262 -2.87 24.51 10.15
CA ALA A 262 -3.65 23.38 9.62
C ALA A 262 -2.85 22.06 9.56
N LEU A 263 -1.52 22.14 9.55
CA LEU A 263 -0.60 20.99 9.55
C LEU A 263 -0.12 20.59 10.95
N LEU A 264 -0.06 21.54 11.90
CA LEU A 264 0.25 21.30 13.32
C LEU A 264 -1.04 21.43 14.13
N GLY A 265 -1.81 20.33 14.20
CA GLY A 265 -3.11 20.29 14.85
C GLY A 265 -3.16 20.96 16.23
N THR A 266 -4.28 21.62 16.52
CA THR A 266 -4.53 22.31 17.80
C THR A 266 -4.59 21.32 18.98
N PRO A 267 -3.98 21.62 20.14
CA PRO A 267 -4.05 20.75 21.31
C PRO A 267 -5.46 20.74 21.90
N ARG A 268 -6.08 19.56 21.93
CA ARG A 268 -7.42 19.35 22.48
C ARG A 268 -7.39 19.47 24.01
N ARG A 269 -8.02 20.52 24.55
CA ARG A 269 -8.17 20.75 25.99
C ARG A 269 -9.10 19.68 26.58
N ARG A 270 -8.57 18.77 27.42
CA ARG A 270 -9.36 17.74 28.12
C ARG A 270 -10.22 18.39 29.20
N SER A 271 -11.54 18.23 29.11
CA SER A 271 -12.46 18.47 30.22
C SER A 271 -12.47 17.25 31.16
N PRO A 272 -12.54 17.43 32.49
CA PRO A 272 -12.57 16.31 33.43
C PRO A 272 -13.94 15.64 33.41
N ARG A 273 -14.00 14.34 33.09
CA ARG A 273 -15.17 13.51 33.39
C ARG A 273 -15.02 12.94 34.81
N ARG A 274 -16.02 13.26 35.63
CA ARG A 274 -16.29 12.62 36.92
C ARG A 274 -16.73 11.16 36.67
N TRP A 275 -16.17 10.28 37.51
CA TRP A 275 -16.51 8.90 37.87
C TRP A 275 -17.10 8.00 36.78
#